data_AF-A0A7W4ZQK2-F1
#
_entry.id   AF-A0A7W4ZQK2-F1
#
_cell.length_a   1.000
_cell.length_b   1.000
_cell.length_c   1.000
_cell.angle_alpha   90.00
_cell.angle_beta   90.00
_cell.angle_gamma   90.00
#
_symmetry.space_group_name_H-M   'P 1'
#
loop_
_entity.id
_entity.type
_entity.pdbx_description
1 polymer ?
#
loop_
_entity_poly.entity_id
_entity_poly.type
_entity_poly.pdbx_seq_one_letter_code
_entity_poly.pdbx_strand_id
1 'polypeptide(L)'
;MNSLRVRLGVLGLALLTGLTTPTPASAAEKAPSPTVEEQRLDRAAPQEILRRSGFDTVAPRLARALDAACSYGEARQAVAQEGARLWRRAVDRAQGRGPAGGDLSRDDDRPLYWARLGMTREVRTWEPDFGLTGGQRAALLDELERTSRGQTAVSYPHGKGLKRILLTGFDPFTLDRDIRISNPSGATALALDGTVIETADGPARIETAVFPVRWQDFTQGTVERTLRPYLPKVDLFTTVSQGRVGRFDIERTNGAWRGGFGDNDNVGRTETVPVTDPASQPQWTTTTLPYRAIVAAETGRFPVYDNTSVTEIPAGGTQPVVRPDGPTPGSTARQGGGGDYLSNEIAYRATLLRDRLGLHDRLPGGHVHTPVLQFGAGNTTEVTDPEFVRNRLDIIAQVRAILKAAAEQR
;
A
#
# COMPACT_ATOMS: atom_id res chain seq x y z
N MET A 1 26.55 26.68 92.69
CA MET A 1 25.23 26.58 93.32
C MET A 1 24.18 26.91 92.28
N ASN A 2 23.27 25.96 92.03
CA ASN A 2 22.22 26.00 91.01
C ASN A 2 21.38 27.27 91.07
N SER A 3 21.02 27.81 89.91
CA SER A 3 19.75 28.53 89.71
C SER A 3 19.34 28.49 88.24
N LEU A 4 18.19 27.85 87.99
CA LEU A 4 17.43 27.88 86.74
C LEU A 4 16.81 29.26 86.48
N ARG A 5 16.30 29.43 85.24
CA ARG A 5 15.18 30.30 84.75
C ARG A 5 15.66 31.40 83.80
N VAL A 6 15.03 31.73 82.66
CA VAL A 6 13.76 31.39 81.99
C VAL A 6 14.00 31.61 80.47
N ARG A 7 13.46 30.75 79.59
CA ARG A 7 13.36 31.05 78.15
C ARG A 7 11.96 31.62 77.87
N LEU A 8 11.89 32.88 77.47
CA LEU A 8 10.69 33.45 76.83
C LEU A 8 10.57 32.92 75.41
N GLY A 9 9.38 32.44 75.05
CA GLY A 9 9.03 32.02 73.70
C GLY A 9 8.79 33.21 72.78
N VAL A 10 9.24 33.07 71.53
CA VAL A 10 8.77 33.88 70.40
C VAL A 10 8.10 32.92 69.42
N LEU A 11 6.79 33.08 69.26
CA LEU A 11 5.95 32.39 68.29
C LEU A 11 6.24 33.00 66.91
N GLY A 12 6.96 32.28 66.05
CA GLY A 12 7.13 32.63 64.64
C GLY A 12 6.11 31.87 63.79
N LEU A 13 5.02 32.54 63.40
CA LEU A 13 4.04 32.02 62.46
C LEU A 13 4.62 32.11 61.03
N ALA A 14 5.18 31.02 60.52
CA ALA A 14 5.60 30.94 59.12
C ALA A 14 4.38 30.61 58.23
N LEU A 15 3.87 31.61 57.50
CA LEU A 15 2.95 31.37 56.39
C LEU A 15 3.71 30.66 55.27
N LEU A 16 3.43 29.37 55.09
CA LEU A 16 3.77 28.62 53.88
C LEU A 16 2.83 29.06 52.76
N THR A 17 3.26 30.02 51.95
CA THR A 17 2.62 30.31 50.66
C THR A 17 2.94 29.17 49.69
N GLY A 18 1.99 28.25 49.54
CA GLY A 18 2.03 27.24 48.48
C GLY A 18 1.92 27.92 47.13
N LEU A 19 3.05 28.14 46.47
CA LEU A 19 3.10 28.52 45.05
C LEU A 19 2.68 27.28 44.24
N THR A 20 1.39 27.18 43.92
CA THR A 20 0.94 26.30 42.84
C THR A 20 1.50 26.87 41.54
N THR A 21 2.56 26.26 41.01
CA THR A 21 3.00 26.54 39.65
C THR A 21 1.87 26.14 38.71
N PRO A 22 1.32 27.06 37.91
CA PRO A 22 0.37 26.68 36.88
C PRO A 22 1.08 25.71 35.94
N THR A 23 0.55 24.50 35.82
CA THR A 23 0.97 23.56 34.79
C THR A 23 0.74 24.28 33.47
N PRO A 24 1.76 24.44 32.60
CA PRO A 24 1.54 25.09 31.32
C PRO A 24 0.45 24.29 30.59
N ALA A 25 -0.66 24.95 30.27
CA ALA A 25 -1.63 24.38 29.35
C ALA A 25 -0.84 24.00 28.09
N SER A 26 -0.78 22.69 27.78
CA SER A 26 -0.16 22.23 26.55
C SER A 26 -0.87 22.95 25.42
N ALA A 27 -0.19 23.90 24.77
CA ALA A 27 -0.72 24.51 23.57
C ALA A 27 -1.09 23.37 22.62
N ALA A 28 -2.33 23.36 22.14
CA ALA A 28 -2.76 22.37 21.16
C ALA A 28 -1.77 22.41 19.99
N GLU A 29 -1.23 21.25 19.61
CA GLU A 29 -0.35 21.16 18.44
C GLU A 29 -1.15 21.60 17.22
N LYS A 30 -0.69 22.67 16.57
CA LYS A 30 -1.27 23.15 15.31
C LYS A 30 -1.26 22.02 14.28
N ALA A 31 -2.31 21.92 13.48
CA ALA A 31 -2.40 20.90 12.45
C ALA A 31 -1.21 21.01 11.47
N PRO A 32 -0.60 19.86 11.07
CA PRO A 32 0.53 19.86 10.14
C PRO A 32 0.14 20.39 8.75
N SER A 33 1.12 20.96 8.05
CA SER A 33 0.98 21.26 6.62
C SER A 33 0.84 19.98 5.78
N PRO A 34 0.22 20.05 4.58
CA PRO A 34 0.14 18.93 3.66
C PRO A 34 1.50 18.39 3.21
N THR A 35 1.60 17.09 3.00
CA THR A 35 2.82 16.43 2.48
C THR A 35 3.07 16.75 1.00
N VAL A 36 4.23 16.33 0.47
CA VAL A 36 4.56 16.50 -0.95
C VAL A 36 3.60 15.69 -1.83
N GLU A 37 3.22 14.48 -1.41
CA GLU A 37 2.14 13.71 -2.04
C GLU A 37 0.85 14.53 -2.11
N GLU A 38 0.36 15.01 -0.97
CA GLU A 38 -0.91 15.74 -0.82
C GLU A 38 -0.96 17.05 -1.59
N GLN A 39 0.16 17.78 -1.71
CA GLN A 39 0.24 19.02 -2.49
C GLN A 39 -0.02 18.81 -3.99
N ARG A 40 0.19 17.60 -4.52
CA ARG A 40 -0.08 17.32 -5.94
C ARG A 40 -1.57 17.33 -6.27
N LEU A 41 -2.44 17.20 -5.27
CA LEU A 41 -3.89 17.23 -5.45
C LEU A 41 -4.37 18.53 -6.11
N ASP A 42 -3.68 19.65 -5.90
CA ASP A 42 -4.08 20.96 -6.43
C ASP A 42 -3.73 21.14 -7.92
N ARG A 43 -3.05 20.17 -8.54
CA ARG A 43 -2.75 20.19 -9.97
C ARG A 43 -4.02 19.96 -10.80
N ALA A 44 -4.03 20.45 -12.05
CA ALA A 44 -5.21 20.38 -12.92
C ALA A 44 -5.69 18.94 -13.22
N ALA A 45 -4.77 18.01 -13.50
CA ALA A 45 -5.15 16.64 -13.87
C ALA A 45 -5.83 15.85 -12.72
N PRO A 46 -5.33 15.87 -11.47
CA PRO A 46 -6.03 15.26 -10.33
C PRO A 46 -7.44 15.82 -10.13
N GLN A 47 -7.60 17.15 -10.19
CA GLN A 47 -8.91 17.80 -10.07
C GLN A 47 -9.85 17.37 -11.20
N GLU A 48 -9.34 17.30 -12.43
CA GLU A 48 -10.11 16.85 -13.58
C GLU A 48 -10.52 15.37 -13.47
N ILE A 49 -9.62 14.50 -13.00
CA ILE A 49 -9.90 13.09 -12.77
C ILE A 49 -10.99 12.90 -11.72
N LEU A 50 -10.91 13.64 -10.61
CA LEU A 50 -11.92 13.59 -9.55
C LEU A 50 -13.29 14.04 -10.05
N ARG A 51 -13.34 15.17 -10.77
CA ARG A 51 -14.58 15.69 -11.37
C ARG A 51 -15.18 14.72 -12.38
N ARG A 52 -14.38 14.23 -13.33
CA ARG A 52 -14.82 13.31 -14.40
C ARG A 52 -15.08 11.87 -13.95
N SER A 53 -14.68 11.49 -12.74
CA SER A 53 -15.06 10.21 -12.12
C SER A 53 -16.20 10.34 -11.11
N GLY A 54 -16.55 11.57 -10.72
CA GLY A 54 -17.52 11.90 -9.66
C GLY A 54 -16.98 11.71 -8.23
N PHE A 55 -15.67 11.50 -8.06
CA PHE A 55 -15.04 11.28 -6.75
C PHE A 55 -14.64 12.58 -6.03
N ASP A 56 -14.81 13.73 -6.67
CA ASP A 56 -14.66 15.08 -6.11
C ASP A 56 -15.51 15.32 -4.84
N THR A 57 -16.63 14.61 -4.69
CA THR A 57 -17.50 14.68 -3.51
C THR A 57 -17.00 13.92 -2.28
N VAL A 58 -15.96 13.07 -2.40
CA VAL A 58 -15.52 12.17 -1.33
C VAL A 58 -14.87 12.92 -0.18
N ALA A 59 -13.84 13.74 -0.44
CA ALA A 59 -13.16 14.50 0.61
C ALA A 59 -14.09 15.51 1.32
N PRO A 60 -14.93 16.30 0.60
CA PRO A 60 -15.91 17.18 1.25
C PRO A 60 -16.93 16.44 2.12
N ARG A 61 -17.26 15.18 1.80
CA ARG A 61 -18.14 14.36 2.64
C ARG A 61 -17.45 13.96 3.95
N LEU A 62 -16.18 13.58 3.91
CA LEU A 62 -15.41 13.30 5.12
C LEU A 62 -15.25 14.57 5.97
N ALA A 63 -14.92 15.71 5.37
CA ALA A 63 -14.78 16.98 6.09
C ALA A 63 -16.05 17.30 6.91
N ARG A 64 -17.24 17.22 6.30
CA ARG A 64 -18.51 17.39 7.03
C ARG A 64 -18.74 16.37 8.15
N ALA A 65 -18.28 15.13 7.96
CA ALA A 65 -18.41 14.09 8.98
C ALA A 65 -17.44 14.33 10.16
N LEU A 66 -16.26 14.90 9.88
CA LEU A 66 -15.31 15.34 10.90
C LEU A 66 -15.87 16.57 11.66
N ASP A 67 -16.40 17.57 10.95
CA ASP A 67 -17.00 18.76 11.57
C ASP A 67 -18.19 18.43 12.49
N ALA A 68 -18.90 17.34 12.21
CA ALA A 68 -20.00 16.85 13.04
C ALA A 68 -19.55 15.98 14.23
N ALA A 69 -18.29 15.57 14.28
CA ALA A 69 -17.77 14.73 15.37
C ALA A 69 -17.49 15.59 16.61
N CYS A 70 -18.10 15.24 17.74
CA CYS A 70 -17.91 15.93 19.02
C CYS A 70 -16.83 15.26 19.90
N SER A 71 -16.25 14.15 19.45
CA SER A 71 -15.24 13.39 20.19
C SER A 71 -14.26 12.67 19.26
N TYR A 72 -13.10 12.29 19.80
CA TYR A 72 -12.13 11.45 19.08
C TYR A 72 -12.73 10.11 18.63
N GLY A 73 -13.61 9.51 19.45
CA GLY A 73 -14.27 8.24 19.12
C GLY A 73 -15.16 8.36 17.88
N GLU A 74 -15.96 9.42 17.81
CA GLU A 74 -16.81 9.73 16.65
C GLU A 74 -15.98 10.06 15.42
N ALA A 75 -14.89 10.83 15.57
CA ALA A 75 -13.99 11.15 14.47
C ALA A 75 -13.34 9.87 13.89
N ARG A 76 -12.88 8.95 14.75
CA ARG A 76 -12.33 7.66 14.33
C ARG A 76 -13.38 6.82 13.59
N GLN A 77 -14.61 6.80 14.09
CA GLN A 77 -15.71 6.10 13.43
C GLN A 77 -16.02 6.70 12.06
N ALA A 78 -16.09 8.03 11.95
CA ALA A 78 -16.30 8.73 10.68
C ALA A 78 -15.21 8.39 9.66
N VAL A 79 -13.93 8.48 10.08
CA VAL A 79 -12.78 8.12 9.23
C VAL A 79 -12.87 6.68 8.73
N ALA A 80 -13.10 5.72 9.63
CA ALA A 80 -13.19 4.31 9.25
C ALA A 80 -14.36 4.03 8.30
N GLN A 81 -15.52 4.63 8.55
CA GLN A 81 -16.71 4.45 7.72
C GLN A 81 -16.55 5.06 6.32
N GLU A 82 -16.01 6.28 6.23
CA GLU A 82 -15.79 6.95 4.96
C GLU A 82 -14.65 6.31 4.17
N GLY A 83 -13.57 5.86 4.83
CA GLY A 83 -12.50 5.11 4.18
C GLY A 83 -13.01 3.80 3.56
N ALA A 84 -13.78 3.01 4.32
CA ALA A 84 -14.40 1.79 3.82
C ALA A 84 -15.44 2.06 2.70
N ARG A 85 -16.16 3.20 2.77
CA ARG A 85 -17.07 3.63 1.70
C ARG A 85 -16.31 3.98 0.43
N LEU A 86 -15.17 4.66 0.52
CA LEU A 86 -14.33 4.97 -0.62
C LEU A 86 -13.84 3.68 -1.32
N TRP A 87 -13.29 2.72 -0.57
CA TRP A 87 -12.85 1.44 -1.14
C TRP A 87 -13.98 0.74 -1.89
N ARG A 88 -15.13 0.52 -1.23
CA ARG A 88 -16.30 -0.13 -1.85
C ARG A 88 -16.76 0.60 -3.11
N ARG A 89 -16.82 1.94 -3.07
CA ARG A 89 -17.21 2.77 -4.22
C ARG A 89 -16.24 2.59 -5.40
N ALA A 90 -14.94 2.51 -5.15
CA ALA A 90 -13.94 2.31 -6.19
C ALA A 90 -14.04 0.91 -6.82
N VAL A 91 -14.19 -0.13 -5.99
CA VAL A 91 -14.40 -1.52 -6.44
C VAL A 91 -15.70 -1.65 -7.25
N ASP A 92 -16.82 -1.14 -6.72
CA ASP A 92 -18.10 -1.12 -7.43
C ASP A 92 -17.98 -0.41 -8.78
N ARG A 93 -17.29 0.74 -8.82
CA ARG A 93 -17.03 1.45 -10.07
C ARG A 93 -16.30 0.55 -11.07
N ALA A 94 -15.13 0.02 -10.69
CA ALA A 94 -14.28 -0.83 -11.53
C ALA A 94 -15.01 -2.06 -12.07
N GLN A 95 -16.01 -2.55 -11.35
CA GLN A 95 -16.80 -3.73 -11.70
C GLN A 95 -18.16 -3.41 -12.33
N GLY A 96 -18.34 -2.18 -12.84
CA GLY A 96 -19.56 -1.83 -13.57
C GLY A 96 -20.80 -1.53 -12.70
N ARG A 97 -20.66 -1.49 -11.36
CA ARG A 97 -21.74 -1.23 -10.40
C ARG A 97 -21.81 0.22 -9.90
N GLY A 98 -22.96 0.61 -9.37
CA GLY A 98 -23.19 1.99 -8.92
C GLY A 98 -23.41 2.97 -10.08
N PRO A 99 -23.52 4.28 -9.80
CA PRO A 99 -23.84 5.27 -10.83
C PRO A 99 -22.84 5.24 -11.99
N ALA A 100 -23.34 5.47 -13.22
CA ALA A 100 -22.48 5.59 -14.40
C ALA A 100 -21.41 6.68 -14.20
N GLY A 101 -21.81 7.80 -13.57
CA GLY A 101 -20.95 8.80 -12.94
C GLY A 101 -19.72 9.21 -13.75
N GLY A 102 -19.86 10.30 -14.52
CA GLY A 102 -18.77 10.86 -15.33
C GLY A 102 -18.46 10.05 -16.60
N ASP A 103 -17.37 10.37 -17.27
CA ASP A 103 -17.01 9.87 -18.61
C ASP A 103 -15.62 9.20 -18.68
N LEU A 104 -14.89 9.14 -17.55
CA LEU A 104 -13.68 8.31 -17.47
C LEU A 104 -14.06 6.82 -17.50
N SER A 105 -13.20 6.01 -18.10
CA SER A 105 -13.38 4.56 -18.06
C SER A 105 -13.39 4.06 -16.61
N ARG A 106 -14.18 3.02 -16.36
CA ARG A 106 -14.57 2.62 -15.01
C ARG A 106 -13.50 1.86 -14.25
N ASP A 107 -12.61 1.19 -14.99
CA ASP A 107 -11.44 0.43 -14.52
C ASP A 107 -10.26 1.30 -14.07
N ASP A 108 -10.47 2.60 -13.87
CA ASP A 108 -9.45 3.56 -13.46
C ASP A 108 -9.18 3.52 -11.96
N ASP A 109 -7.91 3.42 -11.57
CA ASP A 109 -7.44 3.43 -10.18
C ASP A 109 -7.25 4.85 -9.62
N ARG A 110 -7.02 5.83 -10.49
CA ARG A 110 -6.71 7.22 -10.08
C ARG A 110 -7.83 7.88 -9.26
N PRO A 111 -9.14 7.65 -9.52
CA PRO A 111 -10.21 8.15 -8.66
C PRO A 111 -10.09 7.72 -7.20
N LEU A 112 -9.71 6.45 -6.93
CA LEU A 112 -9.47 5.99 -5.57
C LEU A 112 -8.30 6.74 -4.94
N TYR A 113 -7.17 6.77 -5.64
CA TYR A 113 -5.94 7.37 -5.15
C TYR A 113 -6.11 8.86 -4.80
N TRP A 114 -6.60 9.67 -5.74
CA TRP A 114 -6.76 11.11 -5.53
C TRP A 114 -7.82 11.44 -4.49
N ALA A 115 -8.91 10.68 -4.42
CA ALA A 115 -9.96 10.91 -3.42
C ALA A 115 -9.47 10.58 -2.01
N ARG A 116 -8.72 9.48 -1.86
CA ARG A 116 -8.08 9.14 -0.58
C ARG A 116 -7.10 10.23 -0.17
N LEU A 117 -6.28 10.73 -1.09
CA LEU A 117 -5.33 11.81 -0.79
C LEU A 117 -6.04 13.08 -0.32
N GLY A 118 -7.19 13.42 -0.92
CA GLY A 118 -8.07 14.47 -0.43
C GLY A 118 -8.54 14.21 1.01
N MET A 119 -9.04 13.00 1.29
CA MET A 119 -9.45 12.61 2.65
C MET A 119 -8.29 12.68 3.66
N THR A 120 -7.09 12.24 3.26
CA THR A 120 -5.88 12.29 4.10
C THR A 120 -5.54 13.73 4.44
N ARG A 121 -5.61 14.64 3.45
CA ARG A 121 -5.42 16.08 3.66
C ARG A 121 -6.44 16.64 4.66
N GLU A 122 -7.73 16.33 4.51
CA GLU A 122 -8.77 16.76 5.45
C GLU A 122 -8.44 16.33 6.89
N VAL A 123 -8.13 15.04 7.11
CA VAL A 123 -7.77 14.53 8.46
C VAL A 123 -6.49 15.18 8.98
N ARG A 124 -5.51 15.46 8.12
CA ARG A 124 -4.24 16.06 8.52
C ARG A 124 -4.42 17.49 8.99
N THR A 125 -5.19 18.29 8.27
CA THR A 125 -5.35 19.72 8.53
C THR A 125 -6.50 20.06 9.47
N TRP A 126 -7.35 19.10 9.83
CA TRP A 126 -8.53 19.32 10.68
C TRP A 126 -8.17 19.66 12.14
N GLU A 127 -8.79 20.69 12.70
CA GLU A 127 -8.60 21.14 14.09
C GLU A 127 -9.95 21.15 14.82
N PRO A 128 -10.30 20.09 15.59
CA PRO A 128 -11.53 20.07 16.38
C PRO A 128 -11.42 20.85 17.70
N ASP A 129 -12.56 21.33 18.19
CA ASP A 129 -12.69 22.01 19.49
C ASP A 129 -12.25 21.14 20.68
N PHE A 130 -12.43 19.82 20.59
CA PHE A 130 -12.00 18.88 21.63
C PHE A 130 -10.48 18.58 21.59
N GLY A 131 -9.76 19.12 20.60
CA GLY A 131 -8.32 18.96 20.41
C GLY A 131 -7.90 17.57 19.91
N LEU A 132 -6.75 17.51 19.22
CA LEU A 132 -6.11 16.26 18.82
C LEU A 132 -4.62 16.29 19.17
N THR A 133 -4.14 15.25 19.83
CA THR A 133 -2.70 15.01 19.94
C THR A 133 -2.13 14.52 18.61
N GLY A 134 -0.84 14.74 18.35
CA GLY A 134 -0.16 14.17 17.18
C GLY A 134 -0.35 12.64 17.04
N GLY A 135 -0.33 11.89 18.15
CA GLY A 135 -0.58 10.45 18.15
C GLY A 135 -2.01 10.06 17.77
N GLN A 136 -3.02 10.78 18.25
CA GLN A 136 -4.41 10.59 17.84
C GLN A 136 -4.61 10.88 16.36
N ARG A 137 -4.03 11.98 15.85
CA ARG A 137 -4.09 12.33 14.42
C ARG A 137 -3.41 11.27 13.55
N ALA A 138 -2.23 10.80 13.94
CA ALA A 138 -1.53 9.72 13.25
C ALA A 138 -2.38 8.43 13.22
N ALA A 139 -3.08 8.10 14.31
CA ALA A 139 -3.96 6.94 14.36
C ALA A 139 -5.21 7.10 13.46
N LEU A 140 -5.76 8.31 13.31
CA LEU A 140 -6.83 8.58 12.34
C LEU A 140 -6.33 8.40 10.90
N LEU A 141 -5.14 8.91 10.59
CA LEU A 141 -4.53 8.74 9.27
C LEU A 141 -4.25 7.26 8.97
N ASP A 142 -3.72 6.49 9.92
CA ASP A 142 -3.50 5.04 9.78
C ASP A 142 -4.83 4.28 9.57
N GLU A 143 -5.90 4.64 10.29
CA GLU A 143 -7.23 4.05 10.08
C GLU A 143 -7.78 4.36 8.68
N LEU A 144 -7.61 5.60 8.21
CA LEU A 144 -8.00 5.99 6.86
C LEU A 144 -7.24 5.17 5.81
N GLU A 145 -5.91 5.11 5.91
CA GLU A 145 -5.05 4.38 4.99
C GLU A 145 -5.49 2.90 4.90
N ARG A 146 -5.66 2.22 6.04
CA ARG A 146 -6.07 0.82 6.06
C ARG A 146 -7.46 0.58 5.47
N THR A 147 -8.45 1.39 5.84
CA THR A 147 -9.85 1.18 5.43
C THR A 147 -10.13 1.57 3.98
N SER A 148 -9.39 2.53 3.42
CA SER A 148 -9.54 2.99 2.04
C SER A 148 -8.66 2.23 1.03
N ARG A 149 -7.86 1.26 1.48
CA ARG A 149 -6.97 0.43 0.65
C ARG A 149 -7.40 -1.03 0.49
N GLY A 150 -8.56 -1.39 1.04
CA GLY A 150 -9.03 -2.77 1.08
C GLY A 150 -8.33 -3.64 2.13
N GLN A 151 -7.35 -3.11 2.88
CA GLN A 151 -6.54 -3.89 3.83
C GLN A 151 -7.37 -4.48 4.99
N THR A 152 -8.51 -3.85 5.31
CA THR A 152 -9.49 -4.33 6.30
C THR A 152 -10.75 -4.93 5.66
N ALA A 153 -10.84 -4.97 4.34
CA ALA A 153 -12.01 -5.46 3.60
C ALA A 153 -11.91 -6.93 3.19
N VAL A 154 -10.69 -7.49 3.15
CA VAL A 154 -10.42 -8.89 2.75
C VAL A 154 -11.29 -9.85 3.55
N SER A 155 -12.19 -10.54 2.86
CA SER A 155 -13.13 -11.48 3.48
C SER A 155 -13.44 -12.66 2.56
N TYR A 156 -13.22 -13.87 3.05
CA TYR A 156 -13.53 -15.09 2.30
C TYR A 156 -14.83 -15.70 2.82
N PRO A 157 -15.80 -16.01 1.93
CA PRO A 157 -17.04 -16.63 2.36
C PRO A 157 -16.78 -18.03 2.93
N HIS A 158 -17.64 -18.44 3.85
CA HIS A 158 -17.61 -19.78 4.43
C HIS A 158 -18.18 -20.77 3.42
N GLY A 159 -17.43 -21.81 3.09
CA GLY A 159 -17.85 -22.84 2.14
C GLY A 159 -16.71 -23.81 1.84
N LYS A 160 -17.05 -25.08 1.59
CA LYS A 160 -16.10 -26.06 1.08
C LYS A 160 -15.92 -25.87 -0.43
N GLY A 161 -14.73 -26.14 -0.95
CA GLY A 161 -14.47 -26.16 -2.40
C GLY A 161 -14.25 -24.80 -3.06
N LEU A 162 -14.13 -23.72 -2.30
CA LEU A 162 -13.76 -22.39 -2.82
C LEU A 162 -12.29 -22.11 -2.53
N LYS A 163 -11.46 -22.03 -3.58
CA LYS A 163 -10.07 -21.56 -3.45
C LYS A 163 -10.05 -20.07 -3.11
N ARG A 164 -9.06 -19.63 -2.35
CA ARG A 164 -8.91 -18.26 -1.85
C ARG A 164 -7.60 -17.68 -2.36
N ILE A 165 -7.69 -16.60 -3.12
CA ILE A 165 -6.57 -15.91 -3.74
C ILE A 165 -6.45 -14.53 -3.11
N LEU A 166 -5.27 -14.22 -2.57
CA LEU A 166 -4.93 -12.87 -2.10
C LEU A 166 -4.08 -12.16 -3.16
N LEU A 167 -4.55 -11.01 -3.64
CA LEU A 167 -3.83 -10.19 -4.61
C LEU A 167 -3.45 -8.84 -4.02
N THR A 168 -2.26 -8.33 -4.31
CA THR A 168 -1.92 -6.94 -3.96
C THR A 168 -1.62 -6.10 -5.20
N GLY A 169 -1.90 -4.80 -5.11
CA GLY A 169 -1.48 -3.79 -6.08
C GLY A 169 -0.89 -2.55 -5.41
N PHE A 170 -0.52 -1.56 -6.19
CA PHE A 170 0.03 -0.29 -5.72
C PHE A 170 -0.74 0.92 -6.23
N ASP A 171 -0.59 2.03 -5.51
CA ASP A 171 -0.97 3.35 -5.96
C ASP A 171 -0.19 3.83 -7.19
N PRO A 172 -0.72 4.83 -7.92
CA PRO A 172 0.06 5.64 -8.85
C PRO A 172 1.33 6.22 -8.23
N PHE A 173 2.40 6.30 -9.02
CA PHE A 173 3.70 6.84 -8.62
C PHE A 173 4.42 7.51 -9.79
N THR A 174 5.59 8.11 -9.56
CA THR A 174 6.32 8.96 -10.52
C THR A 174 5.51 10.17 -11.01
N LEU A 175 4.66 10.70 -10.14
CA LEU A 175 3.69 11.76 -10.44
C LEU A 175 4.31 13.14 -10.74
N ASP A 176 5.61 13.31 -10.49
CA ASP A 176 6.38 14.47 -10.94
C ASP A 176 6.87 14.34 -12.38
N ARG A 177 6.97 13.12 -12.91
CA ARG A 177 7.25 12.89 -14.33
C ARG A 177 6.00 13.13 -15.17
N ASP A 178 4.87 12.57 -14.74
CA ASP A 178 3.58 12.82 -15.36
C ASP A 178 2.47 12.60 -14.31
N ILE A 179 1.77 13.68 -13.98
CA ILE A 179 0.71 13.68 -12.96
C ILE A 179 -0.52 12.86 -13.39
N ARG A 180 -0.61 12.50 -14.67
CA ARG A 180 -1.72 11.72 -15.24
C ARG A 180 -1.54 10.21 -15.05
N ILE A 181 -0.38 9.74 -14.56
CA ILE A 181 -0.06 8.32 -14.45
C ILE A 181 -1.10 7.55 -13.62
N SER A 182 -1.43 6.37 -14.11
CA SER A 182 -2.24 5.32 -13.47
C SER A 182 -1.34 4.14 -13.16
N ASN A 183 -1.72 3.29 -12.20
CA ASN A 183 -1.00 2.06 -11.91
C ASN A 183 -1.85 0.84 -12.32
N PRO A 184 -1.40 0.04 -13.31
CA PRO A 184 -2.15 -1.15 -13.75
C PRO A 184 -2.34 -2.18 -12.63
N SER A 185 -1.44 -2.25 -11.63
CA SER A 185 -1.60 -3.15 -10.49
C SER A 185 -2.73 -2.70 -9.55
N GLY A 186 -2.89 -1.40 -9.30
CA GLY A 186 -4.00 -0.83 -8.54
C GLY A 186 -5.33 -1.00 -9.26
N ALA A 187 -5.35 -0.77 -10.59
CA ALA A 187 -6.53 -0.98 -11.42
C ALA A 187 -6.97 -2.45 -11.40
N THR A 188 -6.01 -3.38 -11.47
CA THR A 188 -6.27 -4.83 -11.36
C THR A 188 -6.81 -5.20 -9.98
N ALA A 189 -6.26 -4.65 -8.91
CA ALA A 189 -6.76 -4.90 -7.56
C ALA A 189 -8.25 -4.52 -7.43
N LEU A 190 -8.64 -3.36 -7.94
CA LEU A 190 -10.05 -2.91 -7.93
C LEU A 190 -10.96 -3.77 -8.81
N ALA A 191 -10.51 -4.10 -10.02
CA ALA A 191 -11.30 -4.88 -10.96
C ALA A 191 -11.54 -6.32 -10.48
N LEU A 192 -10.63 -6.89 -9.69
CA LEU A 192 -10.69 -8.28 -9.24
C LEU A 192 -11.18 -8.45 -7.79
N ASP A 193 -11.25 -7.38 -6.99
CA ASP A 193 -11.66 -7.47 -5.58
C ASP A 193 -13.05 -8.07 -5.42
N GLY A 194 -13.09 -9.18 -4.70
CA GLY A 194 -14.32 -9.91 -4.50
C GLY A 194 -14.93 -10.49 -5.77
N THR A 195 -14.13 -10.78 -6.79
CA THR A 195 -14.57 -11.55 -7.95
C THR A 195 -14.29 -13.04 -7.76
N VAL A 196 -14.99 -13.88 -8.52
CA VAL A 196 -14.71 -15.32 -8.60
C VAL A 196 -14.20 -15.63 -10.01
N ILE A 197 -13.19 -16.50 -10.09
CA ILE A 197 -12.72 -17.11 -11.33
C ILE A 197 -13.03 -18.61 -11.30
N GLU A 198 -13.47 -19.16 -12.42
CA GLU A 198 -13.69 -20.60 -12.56
C GLU A 198 -12.39 -21.27 -13.00
N THR A 199 -11.92 -22.21 -12.17
CA THR A 199 -10.73 -23.04 -12.41
C THR A 199 -11.14 -24.49 -12.67
N ALA A 200 -10.25 -25.30 -13.23
CA ALA A 200 -10.50 -26.74 -13.40
C ALA A 200 -10.84 -27.48 -12.10
N ASP A 201 -10.34 -27.02 -10.94
CA ASP A 201 -10.63 -27.61 -9.62
C ASP A 201 -11.83 -26.97 -8.90
N GLY A 202 -12.53 -26.02 -9.55
CA GLY A 202 -13.67 -25.30 -8.98
C GLY A 202 -13.46 -23.78 -8.86
N PRO A 203 -14.37 -23.06 -8.18
CA PRO A 203 -14.31 -21.62 -8.08
C PRO A 203 -13.14 -21.15 -7.21
N ALA A 204 -12.53 -20.03 -7.57
CA ALA A 204 -11.53 -19.32 -6.76
C ALA A 204 -11.93 -17.86 -6.54
N ARG A 205 -12.04 -17.46 -5.27
CA ARG A 205 -12.36 -16.11 -4.83
C ARG A 205 -11.10 -15.27 -4.73
N ILE A 206 -11.11 -14.11 -5.35
CA ILE A 206 -10.02 -13.13 -5.27
C ILE A 206 -10.42 -12.03 -4.30
N GLU A 207 -9.57 -11.75 -3.32
CA GLU A 207 -9.66 -10.59 -2.43
C GLU A 207 -8.39 -9.77 -2.57
N THR A 208 -8.49 -8.43 -2.54
CA THR A 208 -7.35 -7.57 -2.86
C THR A 208 -7.04 -6.52 -1.80
N ALA A 209 -5.80 -6.02 -1.83
CA ALA A 209 -5.37 -4.85 -1.08
C ALA A 209 -4.41 -4.00 -1.90
N VAL A 210 -4.48 -2.69 -1.73
CA VAL A 210 -3.55 -1.73 -2.37
C VAL A 210 -2.55 -1.19 -1.36
N PHE A 211 -1.29 -1.02 -1.78
CA PHE A 211 -0.21 -0.49 -0.96
C PHE A 211 0.22 0.92 -1.40
N PRO A 212 0.62 1.78 -0.46
CA PRO A 212 1.19 3.09 -0.77
C PRO A 212 2.55 2.94 -1.45
N VAL A 213 2.92 3.91 -2.28
CA VAL A 213 4.28 4.01 -2.81
C VAL A 213 5.07 4.99 -1.93
N ARG A 214 5.34 4.57 -0.68
CA ARG A 214 6.04 5.34 0.36
C ARG A 214 6.93 4.44 1.23
N TRP A 215 8.20 4.80 1.41
CA TRP A 215 9.17 3.99 2.17
C TRP A 215 8.86 3.92 3.67
N GLN A 216 8.26 4.98 4.21
CA GLN A 216 7.94 5.06 5.63
C GLN A 216 6.93 4.00 6.04
N ASP A 217 5.83 3.84 5.29
CA ASP A 217 4.78 2.86 5.55
C ASP A 217 5.33 1.43 5.57
N PHE A 218 6.24 1.14 4.64
CA PHE A 218 6.96 -0.12 4.59
C PHE A 218 7.80 -0.29 5.85
N THR A 219 8.66 0.69 6.18
CA THR A 219 9.48 0.64 7.41
C THR A 219 8.63 0.43 8.67
N GLN A 220 7.41 0.96 8.71
CA GLN A 220 6.43 0.80 9.80
C GLN A 220 5.62 -0.52 9.75
N GLY A 221 6.00 -1.46 8.89
CA GLY A 221 5.44 -2.81 8.88
C GLY A 221 4.09 -2.95 8.18
N THR A 222 3.75 -2.08 7.23
CA THR A 222 2.44 -2.13 6.54
C THR A 222 2.19 -3.47 5.83
N VAL A 223 3.24 -4.07 5.22
CA VAL A 223 3.16 -5.35 4.51
C VAL A 223 2.78 -6.48 5.46
N GLU A 224 3.51 -6.65 6.55
CA GLU A 224 3.25 -7.74 7.49
C GLU A 224 1.94 -7.55 8.24
N ARG A 225 1.63 -6.31 8.64
CA ARG A 225 0.38 -5.98 9.31
C ARG A 225 -0.84 -6.33 8.45
N THR A 226 -0.75 -6.06 7.15
CA THR A 226 -1.83 -6.32 6.19
C THR A 226 -1.93 -7.81 5.85
N LEU A 227 -0.82 -8.48 5.53
CA LEU A 227 -0.87 -9.82 4.94
C LEU A 227 -0.91 -10.95 5.98
N ARG A 228 -0.25 -10.80 7.13
CA ARG A 228 -0.12 -11.85 8.15
C ARG A 228 -1.45 -12.50 8.56
N PRO A 229 -2.57 -11.76 8.76
CA PRO A 229 -3.85 -12.37 9.16
C PRO A 229 -4.48 -13.28 8.10
N TYR A 230 -4.06 -13.16 6.83
CA TYR A 230 -4.69 -13.80 5.69
C TYR A 230 -3.83 -14.90 5.06
N LEU A 231 -2.49 -14.77 5.04
CA LEU A 231 -1.62 -15.78 4.41
C LEU A 231 -1.89 -17.22 4.88
N PRO A 232 -2.13 -17.51 6.18
CA PRO A 232 -2.44 -18.87 6.61
C PRO A 232 -3.77 -19.44 6.10
N LYS A 233 -4.66 -18.59 5.58
CA LYS A 233 -6.05 -18.91 5.22
C LYS A 233 -6.30 -19.00 3.72
N VAL A 234 -5.34 -18.62 2.90
CA VAL A 234 -5.45 -18.56 1.43
C VAL A 234 -4.72 -19.74 0.78
N ASP A 235 -5.08 -20.01 -0.46
CA ASP A 235 -4.53 -21.10 -1.26
C ASP A 235 -3.50 -20.58 -2.28
N LEU A 236 -3.51 -19.28 -2.55
CA LEU A 236 -2.57 -18.59 -3.43
C LEU A 236 -2.44 -17.14 -2.96
N PHE A 237 -1.23 -16.57 -3.01
CA PHE A 237 -1.09 -15.12 -3.00
C PHE A 237 -0.20 -14.63 -4.13
N THR A 238 -0.44 -13.41 -4.58
CA THR A 238 0.41 -12.77 -5.59
C THR A 238 0.50 -11.29 -5.29
N THR A 239 1.71 -10.77 -5.22
CA THR A 239 1.93 -9.32 -5.24
C THR A 239 2.08 -8.87 -6.69
N VAL A 240 1.40 -7.80 -7.09
CA VAL A 240 1.47 -7.27 -8.46
C VAL A 240 1.99 -5.85 -8.44
N SER A 241 2.93 -5.56 -9.35
CA SER A 241 3.51 -4.23 -9.53
C SER A 241 3.57 -3.89 -11.01
N GLN A 242 3.62 -2.60 -11.32
CA GLN A 242 3.94 -2.16 -12.68
C GLN A 242 5.43 -2.38 -12.97
N GLY A 243 5.75 -3.05 -14.07
CA GLY A 243 7.12 -3.34 -14.52
C GLY A 243 7.56 -2.48 -15.70
N ARG A 244 7.81 -3.14 -16.83
CA ARG A 244 8.42 -2.55 -18.04
C ARG A 244 7.48 -2.61 -19.25
N VAL A 245 7.89 -2.04 -20.38
CA VAL A 245 7.03 -1.99 -21.57
C VAL A 245 6.75 -3.38 -22.13
N GLY A 246 5.48 -3.64 -22.44
CA GLY A 246 5.07 -4.70 -23.38
C GLY A 246 5.21 -6.15 -22.91
N ARG A 247 5.43 -6.42 -21.61
CA ARG A 247 5.56 -7.80 -21.11
C ARG A 247 5.17 -7.95 -19.64
N PHE A 248 4.80 -9.16 -19.27
CA PHE A 248 4.73 -9.59 -17.87
C PHE A 248 6.02 -10.30 -17.47
N ASP A 249 6.45 -10.10 -16.24
CA ASP A 249 7.57 -10.83 -15.64
C ASP A 249 7.08 -11.57 -14.38
N ILE A 250 7.27 -12.89 -14.35
CA ILE A 250 7.12 -13.69 -13.13
C ILE A 250 8.48 -13.70 -12.45
N GLU A 251 8.58 -12.98 -11.35
CA GLU A 251 9.86 -12.76 -10.68
C GLU A 251 10.28 -13.99 -9.89
N ARG A 252 11.44 -14.56 -10.23
CA ARG A 252 11.97 -15.74 -9.54
C ARG A 252 12.43 -15.39 -8.13
N THR A 253 13.16 -14.29 -7.99
CA THR A 253 13.93 -13.97 -6.79
C THR A 253 13.81 -12.49 -6.42
N ASN A 254 13.55 -12.22 -5.14
CA ASN A 254 13.49 -10.87 -4.56
C ASN A 254 14.68 -10.65 -3.64
N GLY A 255 15.24 -9.44 -3.64
CA GLY A 255 16.45 -9.11 -2.88
C GLY A 255 16.18 -8.31 -1.61
N ALA A 256 16.98 -8.54 -0.58
CA ALA A 256 16.97 -7.81 0.70
C ALA A 256 17.57 -6.39 0.60
N TRP A 257 17.41 -5.72 -0.53
CA TRP A 257 17.93 -4.37 -0.77
C TRP A 257 16.82 -3.46 -1.28
N ARG A 258 16.74 -2.25 -0.74
CA ARG A 258 15.87 -1.18 -1.23
C ARG A 258 16.69 0.00 -1.74
N GLY A 259 16.19 0.67 -2.76
CA GLY A 259 16.89 1.72 -3.46
C GLY A 259 16.08 2.28 -4.64
N GLY A 260 16.79 2.81 -5.63
CA GLY A 260 16.21 3.39 -6.82
C GLY A 260 16.00 4.90 -6.69
N PHE A 261 14.75 5.34 -6.73
CA PHE A 261 14.37 6.75 -6.78
C PHE A 261 13.42 7.14 -5.64
N GLY A 262 13.01 8.41 -5.62
CA GLY A 262 12.09 8.94 -4.61
C GLY A 262 10.74 8.24 -4.61
N ASP A 263 10.14 8.09 -3.44
CA ASP A 263 8.75 7.67 -3.28
C ASP A 263 7.77 8.81 -3.58
N ASN A 264 6.47 8.61 -3.30
CA ASN A 264 5.47 9.66 -3.56
C ASN A 264 5.66 10.92 -2.70
N ASP A 265 6.43 10.89 -1.62
CA ASP A 265 6.84 12.07 -0.85
C ASP A 265 8.22 12.60 -1.28
N ASN A 266 8.75 12.13 -2.41
CA ASN A 266 10.09 12.45 -2.94
C ASN A 266 11.22 12.03 -1.99
N VAL A 267 10.98 11.02 -1.14
CA VAL A 267 11.95 10.49 -0.21
C VAL A 267 12.69 9.32 -0.86
N GLY A 268 14.02 9.36 -0.89
CA GLY A 268 14.87 8.23 -1.30
C GLY A 268 15.40 7.44 -0.08
N ARG A 269 15.49 6.12 -0.21
CA ARG A 269 16.10 5.22 0.81
C ARG A 269 16.91 4.13 0.13
N THR A 270 18.21 4.07 0.44
CA THR A 270 19.13 3.10 -0.16
C THR A 270 19.84 2.33 0.94
N GLU A 271 19.35 1.14 1.25
CA GLU A 271 19.80 0.32 2.38
C GLU A 271 19.28 -1.12 2.27
N THR A 272 19.72 -1.99 3.18
CA THR A 272 19.11 -3.31 3.36
C THR A 272 17.65 -3.14 3.78
N VAL A 273 16.74 -3.94 3.21
CA VAL A 273 15.31 -3.89 3.55
C VAL A 273 15.13 -4.08 5.06
N PRO A 274 14.55 -3.12 5.79
CA PRO A 274 14.35 -3.26 7.22
C PRO A 274 13.26 -4.30 7.52
N VAL A 275 13.59 -5.26 8.39
CA VAL A 275 12.66 -6.30 8.87
C VAL A 275 12.71 -6.39 10.39
N THR A 276 11.69 -7.01 11.00
CA THR A 276 11.55 -7.13 12.46
C THR A 276 12.57 -8.05 13.13
N ASP A 277 13.18 -8.97 12.38
CA ASP A 277 14.24 -9.85 12.85
C ASP A 277 15.40 -9.82 11.84
N PRO A 278 16.30 -8.84 11.94
CA PRO A 278 17.43 -8.68 11.01
C PRO A 278 18.47 -9.80 11.13
N ALA A 279 18.58 -10.45 12.29
CA ALA A 279 19.61 -11.46 12.55
C ALA A 279 19.41 -12.72 11.69
N SER A 280 18.14 -13.07 11.41
CA SER A 280 17.77 -14.21 10.55
C SER A 280 17.40 -13.82 9.12
N GLN A 281 17.62 -12.56 8.73
CA GLN A 281 17.18 -12.05 7.43
C GLN A 281 17.98 -12.66 6.27
N PRO A 282 17.35 -13.39 5.33
CA PRO A 282 18.05 -13.91 4.16
C PRO A 282 18.30 -12.80 3.14
N GLN A 283 19.39 -12.88 2.37
CA GLN A 283 19.64 -11.92 1.28
C GLN A 283 18.63 -12.03 0.15
N TRP A 284 18.07 -13.22 -0.05
CA TRP A 284 17.20 -13.53 -1.17
C TRP A 284 15.98 -14.32 -0.68
N THR A 285 14.84 -14.07 -1.31
CA THR A 285 13.65 -14.93 -1.19
C THR A 285 13.22 -15.37 -2.58
N THR A 286 12.58 -16.53 -2.68
CA THR A 286 12.23 -17.15 -3.97
C THR A 286 10.73 -17.40 -4.06
N THR A 287 10.20 -17.18 -5.25
CA THR A 287 8.81 -17.47 -5.60
C THR A 287 8.49 -18.96 -5.43
N THR A 288 7.28 -19.25 -4.97
CA THR A 288 6.66 -20.58 -5.02
C THR A 288 5.45 -20.59 -5.97
N LEU A 289 5.25 -19.52 -6.76
CA LEU A 289 4.29 -19.55 -7.86
C LEU A 289 4.67 -20.66 -8.85
N PRO A 290 3.69 -21.31 -9.51
CA PRO A 290 3.95 -22.30 -10.55
C PRO A 290 4.34 -21.61 -11.87
N TYR A 291 5.46 -20.89 -11.85
CA TYR A 291 5.92 -20.00 -12.92
C TYR A 291 6.02 -20.71 -14.28
N ARG A 292 6.41 -21.99 -14.33
CA ARG A 292 6.50 -22.74 -15.60
C ARG A 292 5.12 -22.91 -16.25
N ALA A 293 4.11 -23.23 -15.44
CA ALA A 293 2.73 -23.36 -15.92
C ALA A 293 2.17 -22.00 -16.35
N ILE A 294 2.44 -20.94 -15.57
CA ILE A 294 2.02 -19.58 -15.90
C ILE A 294 2.63 -19.11 -17.23
N VAL A 295 3.92 -19.33 -17.44
CA VAL A 295 4.65 -18.94 -18.67
C VAL A 295 4.20 -19.75 -19.88
N ALA A 296 3.85 -21.03 -19.70
CA ALA A 296 3.35 -21.89 -20.77
C ALA A 296 1.88 -21.63 -21.13
N ALA A 297 1.11 -20.96 -20.25
CA ALA A 297 -0.30 -20.71 -20.46
C ALA A 297 -0.55 -19.55 -21.44
N GLU A 298 -1.59 -19.70 -22.26
CA GLU A 298 -2.12 -18.60 -23.08
C GLU A 298 -2.91 -17.64 -22.19
N THR A 299 -2.25 -16.57 -21.74
CA THR A 299 -2.83 -15.64 -20.75
C THR A 299 -3.33 -14.33 -21.34
N GLY A 300 -2.90 -13.95 -22.55
CA GLY A 300 -3.37 -12.72 -23.20
C GLY A 300 -2.39 -12.14 -24.21
N ARG A 301 -2.57 -10.86 -24.53
CA ARG A 301 -1.83 -10.13 -25.58
C ARG A 301 -0.33 -10.05 -25.32
N PHE A 302 0.07 -9.87 -24.07
CA PHE A 302 1.46 -9.60 -23.72
C PHE A 302 2.21 -10.90 -23.47
N PRO A 303 3.47 -11.04 -23.90
CA PRO A 303 4.30 -12.19 -23.50
C PRO A 303 4.52 -12.21 -21.99
N VAL A 304 4.53 -13.42 -21.42
CA VAL A 304 4.86 -13.66 -20.00
C VAL A 304 6.23 -14.32 -19.93
N TYR A 305 7.15 -13.71 -19.19
CA TYR A 305 8.51 -14.21 -19.03
C TYR A 305 8.74 -14.76 -17.63
N ASP A 306 9.55 -15.79 -17.60
CA ASP A 306 10.22 -16.25 -16.40
C ASP A 306 11.44 -15.34 -16.14
N ASN A 307 11.35 -14.41 -15.20
CA ASN A 307 12.44 -13.46 -14.95
C ASN A 307 13.34 -13.95 -13.80
N THR A 308 14.55 -14.36 -14.16
CA THR A 308 15.56 -14.91 -13.25
C THR A 308 16.69 -13.93 -12.93
N SER A 309 16.80 -12.82 -13.67
CA SER A 309 17.93 -11.89 -13.55
C SER A 309 17.91 -11.18 -12.20
N VAL A 310 19.06 -11.07 -11.54
CA VAL A 310 19.24 -10.29 -10.30
C VAL A 310 20.55 -9.49 -10.35
N THR A 311 20.69 -8.48 -9.50
CA THR A 311 21.96 -7.80 -9.26
C THR A 311 22.46 -8.12 -7.87
N GLU A 312 23.67 -8.65 -7.76
CA GLU A 312 24.26 -9.08 -6.49
C GLU A 312 25.66 -8.50 -6.29
N ILE A 313 26.16 -8.52 -5.05
CA ILE A 313 27.60 -8.54 -4.78
C ILE A 313 27.98 -10.00 -4.47
N PRO A 314 28.86 -10.65 -5.27
CA PRO A 314 29.23 -12.04 -5.04
C PRO A 314 29.94 -12.23 -3.70
N ALA A 315 29.92 -13.45 -3.16
CA ALA A 315 30.66 -13.78 -1.94
C ALA A 315 32.16 -13.42 -2.09
N GLY A 316 32.69 -12.64 -1.13
CA GLY A 316 34.07 -12.12 -1.18
C GLY A 316 34.30 -10.96 -2.16
N GLY A 317 33.29 -10.54 -2.90
CA GLY A 317 33.33 -9.40 -3.81
C GLY A 317 32.97 -8.07 -3.11
N THR A 318 33.21 -6.97 -3.82
CA THR A 318 32.86 -5.61 -3.37
C THR A 318 32.02 -4.83 -4.38
N GLN A 319 31.90 -5.34 -5.62
CA GLN A 319 31.22 -4.65 -6.72
C GLN A 319 29.94 -5.38 -7.12
N PRO A 320 28.85 -4.65 -7.41
CA PRO A 320 27.63 -5.23 -7.95
C PRO A 320 27.83 -5.81 -9.36
N VAL A 321 27.19 -6.94 -9.62
CA VAL A 321 27.19 -7.63 -10.92
C VAL A 321 25.79 -8.17 -11.22
N VAL A 322 25.42 -8.14 -12.50
CA VAL A 322 24.17 -8.76 -12.97
C VAL A 322 24.39 -10.27 -13.12
N ARG A 323 23.42 -11.06 -12.65
CA ARG A 323 23.35 -12.51 -12.81
C ARG A 323 22.07 -12.88 -13.54
N PRO A 324 22.16 -13.37 -14.78
CA PRO A 324 20.96 -13.70 -15.55
C PRO A 324 20.16 -14.87 -14.96
N ASP A 325 20.81 -15.78 -14.24
CA ASP A 325 20.23 -17.05 -13.79
C ASP A 325 19.99 -17.11 -12.27
N GLY A 326 19.83 -15.96 -11.63
CA GLY A 326 19.60 -15.84 -10.18
C GLY A 326 20.88 -15.68 -9.36
N PRO A 327 20.75 -15.55 -8.03
CA PRO A 327 21.88 -15.23 -7.16
C PRO A 327 22.82 -16.41 -6.95
N THR A 328 24.11 -16.11 -6.76
CA THR A 328 25.12 -17.10 -6.37
C THR A 328 25.12 -17.35 -4.85
N PRO A 329 25.51 -18.55 -4.38
CA PRO A 329 25.55 -18.85 -2.95
C PRO A 329 26.40 -17.86 -2.15
N GLY A 330 25.86 -17.36 -1.03
CA GLY A 330 26.54 -16.42 -0.15
C GLY A 330 26.64 -14.98 -0.67
N SER A 331 25.97 -14.65 -1.78
CA SER A 331 25.94 -13.29 -2.31
C SER A 331 25.05 -12.34 -1.51
N THR A 332 25.34 -11.05 -1.62
CA THR A 332 24.57 -9.96 -1.01
C THR A 332 23.66 -9.33 -2.05
N ALA A 333 22.40 -9.07 -1.70
CA ALA A 333 21.44 -8.49 -2.63
C ALA A 333 21.73 -7.02 -2.96
N ARG A 334 21.51 -6.66 -4.23
CA ARG A 334 21.44 -5.27 -4.68
C ARG A 334 20.18 -5.00 -5.48
N GLN A 335 19.70 -5.92 -6.30
CA GLN A 335 18.39 -5.84 -6.97
C GLN A 335 17.83 -7.25 -7.12
N GLY A 336 16.54 -7.44 -6.79
CA GLY A 336 15.79 -8.62 -7.21
C GLY A 336 15.41 -8.54 -8.69
N GLY A 337 14.64 -9.50 -9.20
CA GLY A 337 14.19 -9.49 -10.59
C GLY A 337 13.36 -8.25 -10.96
N GLY A 338 12.63 -7.73 -9.96
CA GLY A 338 11.87 -6.48 -10.03
C GLY A 338 12.66 -5.19 -9.84
N GLY A 339 13.99 -5.25 -9.68
CA GLY A 339 14.82 -4.10 -9.30
C GLY A 339 15.03 -3.99 -7.78
N ASP A 340 15.22 -2.76 -7.29
CA ASP A 340 15.40 -2.42 -5.86
C ASP A 340 14.35 -1.44 -5.32
N TYR A 341 13.34 -1.10 -6.11
CA TYR A 341 12.28 -0.18 -5.67
C TYR A 341 11.23 -0.89 -4.78
N LEU A 342 10.16 -0.19 -4.43
CA LEU A 342 9.08 -0.72 -3.57
C LEU A 342 8.40 -1.99 -4.12
N SER A 343 8.46 -2.23 -5.43
CA SER A 343 8.00 -3.50 -6.03
C SER A 343 8.84 -4.70 -5.55
N ASN A 344 10.17 -4.56 -5.51
CA ASN A 344 11.05 -5.55 -4.91
C ASN A 344 10.80 -5.67 -3.40
N GLU A 345 10.63 -4.54 -2.69
CA GLU A 345 10.44 -4.60 -1.23
C GLU A 345 9.15 -5.34 -0.83
N ILE A 346 8.00 -5.09 -1.49
CA ILE A 346 6.77 -5.82 -1.17
C ILE A 346 6.92 -7.31 -1.50
N ALA A 347 7.58 -7.63 -2.62
CA ALA A 347 7.78 -8.99 -3.06
C ALA A 347 8.67 -9.75 -2.08
N TYR A 348 9.78 -9.15 -1.67
CA TYR A 348 10.69 -9.68 -0.67
C TYR A 348 10.00 -9.90 0.68
N ARG A 349 9.26 -8.90 1.18
CA ARG A 349 8.65 -8.97 2.51
C ARG A 349 7.44 -9.89 2.58
N ALA A 350 6.60 -9.92 1.56
CA ALA A 350 5.48 -10.87 1.49
C ALA A 350 5.98 -12.32 1.42
N THR A 351 7.03 -12.56 0.62
CA THR A 351 7.66 -13.88 0.48
C THR A 351 8.38 -14.31 1.77
N LEU A 352 9.13 -13.40 2.39
CA LEU A 352 9.78 -13.64 3.68
C LEU A 352 8.74 -13.92 4.78
N LEU A 353 7.62 -13.20 4.79
CA LEU A 353 6.54 -13.41 5.74
C LEU A 353 5.90 -14.79 5.55
N ARG A 354 5.63 -15.22 4.30
CA ARG A 354 5.17 -16.59 4.00
C ARG A 354 6.12 -17.61 4.62
N ASP A 355 7.42 -17.47 4.38
CA ASP A 355 8.42 -18.43 4.84
C ASP A 355 8.52 -18.46 6.37
N ARG A 356 8.52 -17.28 7.02
CA ARG A 356 8.53 -17.16 8.49
C ARG A 356 7.27 -17.68 9.16
N LEU A 357 6.15 -17.78 8.44
CA LEU A 357 4.92 -18.40 8.92
C LEU A 357 4.88 -19.93 8.67
N GLY A 358 5.97 -20.52 8.14
CA GLY A 358 6.05 -21.94 7.82
C GLY A 358 5.13 -22.35 6.67
N LEU A 359 4.90 -21.43 5.72
CA LEU A 359 3.94 -21.62 4.62
C LEU A 359 4.62 -21.98 3.28
N HIS A 360 5.95 -22.07 3.24
CA HIS A 360 6.73 -22.24 2.01
C HIS A 360 6.22 -23.38 1.12
N ASP A 361 6.08 -24.58 1.69
CA ASP A 361 5.74 -25.80 0.93
C ASP A 361 4.24 -25.95 0.63
N ARG A 362 3.38 -25.05 1.14
CA ARG A 362 1.92 -25.19 1.05
C ARG A 362 1.17 -24.00 0.50
N LEU A 363 1.82 -22.83 0.45
CA LEU A 363 1.23 -21.61 -0.07
C LEU A 363 2.04 -21.14 -1.28
N PRO A 364 1.60 -21.48 -2.51
CA PRO A 364 2.09 -20.86 -3.72
C PRO A 364 1.98 -19.34 -3.60
N GLY A 365 3.08 -18.65 -3.89
CA GLY A 365 3.06 -17.21 -3.99
C GLY A 365 4.37 -16.57 -4.37
N GLY A 366 4.28 -15.34 -4.82
CA GLY A 366 5.38 -14.63 -5.46
C GLY A 366 4.94 -13.32 -6.07
N HIS A 367 5.74 -12.83 -7.01
CA HIS A 367 5.58 -11.50 -7.55
C HIS A 367 5.44 -11.49 -9.07
N VAL A 368 4.51 -10.67 -9.56
CA VAL A 368 4.25 -10.47 -10.98
C VAL A 368 4.40 -9.00 -11.30
N HIS A 369 5.27 -8.68 -12.25
CA HIS A 369 5.29 -7.36 -12.88
C HIS A 369 4.40 -7.34 -14.11
N THR A 370 3.57 -6.32 -14.23
CA THR A 370 2.75 -6.06 -15.41
C THR A 370 3.50 -5.20 -16.44
N PRO A 371 3.01 -5.12 -17.69
CA PRO A 371 3.40 -4.06 -18.59
C PRO A 371 3.11 -2.67 -18.00
N VAL A 372 3.86 -1.64 -18.41
CA VAL A 372 3.50 -0.23 -18.10
C VAL A 372 2.28 0.20 -18.92
N LEU A 373 1.48 1.11 -18.36
CA LEU A 373 0.44 1.81 -19.12
C LEU A 373 1.07 2.89 -20.00
N GLN A 374 0.55 3.04 -21.21
CA GLN A 374 0.97 4.06 -22.16
C GLN A 374 -0.26 4.74 -22.74
N PHE A 375 -0.20 6.07 -22.79
CA PHE A 375 -1.07 6.86 -23.64
C PHE A 375 -0.66 6.67 -25.10
N GLY A 376 -1.59 6.96 -26.02
CA GLY A 376 -1.27 6.98 -27.44
C GLY A 376 -0.19 8.02 -27.76
N ALA A 377 0.62 7.76 -28.79
CA ALA A 377 1.86 8.50 -29.09
C ALA A 377 1.72 10.03 -29.24
N GLY A 378 0.50 10.56 -29.42
CA GLY A 378 0.23 12.00 -29.51
C GLY A 378 -0.42 12.63 -28.28
N ASN A 379 -0.76 11.86 -27.24
CA ASN A 379 -1.50 12.37 -26.11
C ASN A 379 -0.57 12.96 -25.03
N THR A 380 -0.42 14.27 -25.04
CA THR A 380 0.38 15.03 -24.07
C THR A 380 -0.46 15.84 -23.07
N THR A 381 -1.77 15.98 -23.30
CA THR A 381 -2.67 16.84 -22.52
C THR A 381 -3.79 16.07 -21.82
N GLU A 382 -4.40 15.09 -22.49
CA GLU A 382 -5.59 14.44 -22.01
C GLU A 382 -5.29 13.45 -20.90
N VAL A 383 -6.19 13.36 -19.92
CA VAL A 383 -6.07 12.42 -18.79
C VAL A 383 -6.44 10.99 -19.18
N THR A 384 -6.98 10.76 -20.38
CA THR A 384 -7.36 9.44 -20.88
C THR A 384 -7.38 9.44 -22.41
N ASP A 385 -7.13 8.28 -23.02
CA ASP A 385 -7.36 8.04 -24.44
C ASP A 385 -7.71 6.56 -24.69
N PRO A 386 -8.16 6.20 -25.91
CA PRO A 386 -8.56 4.82 -26.21
C PRO A 386 -7.44 3.78 -26.09
N GLU A 387 -6.18 4.14 -26.36
CA GLU A 387 -5.04 3.22 -26.25
C GLU A 387 -4.70 2.94 -24.80
N PHE A 388 -4.68 3.99 -23.97
CA PHE A 388 -4.51 3.88 -22.53
C PHE A 388 -5.57 2.98 -21.89
N VAL A 389 -6.85 3.15 -22.25
CA VAL A 389 -7.95 2.32 -21.74
C VAL A 389 -7.83 0.87 -22.22
N ARG A 390 -7.58 0.63 -23.51
CA ARG A 390 -7.37 -0.73 -24.03
C ARG A 390 -6.20 -1.43 -23.35
N ASN A 391 -5.06 -0.74 -23.20
CA ASN A 391 -3.89 -1.27 -22.51
C ASN A 391 -4.22 -1.71 -21.08
N ARG A 392 -4.95 -0.89 -20.34
CA ARG A 392 -5.34 -1.22 -18.96
C ARG A 392 -6.29 -2.43 -18.90
N LEU A 393 -7.32 -2.46 -19.75
CA LEU A 393 -8.27 -3.58 -19.79
C LEU A 393 -7.58 -4.90 -20.17
N ASP A 394 -6.67 -4.89 -21.14
CA ASP A 394 -5.90 -6.07 -21.54
C ASP A 394 -5.00 -6.57 -20.39
N ILE A 395 -4.34 -5.66 -19.66
CA ILE A 395 -3.51 -6.03 -18.51
C ILE A 395 -4.36 -6.65 -17.40
N ILE A 396 -5.51 -6.06 -17.06
CA ILE A 396 -6.42 -6.59 -16.04
C ILE A 396 -6.89 -8.01 -16.43
N ALA A 397 -7.33 -8.18 -17.68
CA ALA A 397 -7.77 -9.47 -18.19
C ALA A 397 -6.64 -10.51 -18.13
N GLN A 398 -5.43 -10.12 -18.48
CA GLN A 398 -4.28 -11.02 -18.49
C GLN A 398 -3.79 -11.37 -17.08
N VAL A 399 -3.81 -10.45 -16.10
CA VAL A 399 -3.55 -10.81 -14.70
C VAL A 399 -4.58 -11.82 -14.20
N ARG A 400 -5.86 -11.66 -14.54
CA ARG A 400 -6.90 -12.64 -14.20
C ARG A 400 -6.58 -14.02 -14.77
N ALA A 401 -6.11 -14.10 -16.01
CA ALA A 401 -5.71 -15.36 -16.64
C ALA A 401 -4.45 -15.96 -16.00
N ILE A 402 -3.47 -15.14 -15.63
CA ILE A 402 -2.28 -15.57 -14.87
C ILE A 402 -2.69 -16.17 -13.52
N LEU A 403 -3.61 -15.53 -12.79
CA LEU A 403 -4.10 -16.03 -11.51
C LEU A 403 -4.87 -17.35 -11.69
N LYS A 404 -5.65 -17.48 -12.76
CA LYS A 404 -6.31 -18.75 -13.11
C LYS A 404 -5.28 -19.85 -13.35
N ALA A 405 -4.30 -19.61 -14.23
CA ALA A 405 -3.25 -20.58 -14.53
C ALA A 405 -2.46 -20.99 -13.27
N ALA A 406 -2.21 -20.04 -12.36
CA ALA A 406 -1.56 -20.31 -11.08
C ALA A 406 -2.44 -21.16 -10.15
N ALA A 407 -3.73 -20.82 -10.05
CA ALA A 407 -4.67 -21.51 -9.16
C ALA A 407 -5.03 -22.92 -9.64
N GLU A 408 -4.83 -23.26 -10.91
CA GLU A 408 -5.06 -24.60 -11.47
C GLU A 408 -3.93 -25.59 -11.19
N GLN A 409 -2.82 -25.13 -10.60
CA GLN A 409 -1.72 -26.01 -10.20
C GLN A 409 -1.93 -26.49 -8.77
N ARG A 410 -1.59 -27.75 -8.53
CA ARG A 410 -1.71 -28.42 -7.23
C ARG A 410 -0.47 -28.31 -6.40
#